data_AF-S4GM48-F1
#
_entry.id   AF-S4GM48-F1
#
_cell.length_a   1.000
_cell.length_b   1.000
_cell.length_c   1.000
_cell.angle_alpha   90.00
_cell.angle_beta   90.00
_cell.angle_gamma   90.00
#
_symmetry.space_group_name_H-M   'P 1'
#
loop_
_entity.id
_entity.type
_entity.pdbx_description
1 polymer ?
#
loop_
_entity_poly.entity_id
_entity_poly.type
_entity_poly.pdbx_seq_one_letter_code
_entity_poly.pdbx_strand_id
1 'polypeptide(L)'
;TSSIDEVAREVINGAWGNGNERKQRLTSAGYDYASVQNKVNELLGVKAYRKSVDELAREVIRGAWGNGSTRKQRLAQAGYDYDTVQKRVNELL
;
A
#
# COMPACT_ATOMS: atom_id res chain seq x y z
N THR A 1 -23.10 15.77 4.39
CA THR A 1 -21.96 14.85 4.48
C THR A 1 -20.87 15.42 3.61
N SER A 2 -19.79 15.93 4.21
CA SER A 2 -18.60 16.32 3.45
C SER A 2 -18.05 15.09 2.72
N SER A 3 -17.53 15.29 1.52
CA SER A 3 -16.93 14.19 0.74
C SER A 3 -15.65 13.72 1.42
N ILE A 4 -15.27 12.44 1.21
CA ILE A 4 -13.97 11.90 1.67
C ILE A 4 -12.80 12.78 1.19
N ASP A 5 -12.93 13.38 0.02
CA ASP A 5 -11.95 14.31 -0.55
C ASP A 5 -11.81 15.62 0.25
N GLU A 6 -12.93 16.16 0.73
CA GLU A 6 -12.97 17.37 1.56
C GLU A 6 -12.36 17.10 2.94
N VAL A 7 -12.79 16.02 3.58
CA VAL A 7 -12.26 15.59 4.89
C VAL A 7 -10.76 15.29 4.81
N ALA A 8 -10.29 14.70 3.70
CA ALA A 8 -8.86 14.46 3.50
C ALA A 8 -8.06 15.77 3.41
N ARG A 9 -8.58 16.82 2.75
CA ARG A 9 -7.95 18.15 2.74
C ARG A 9 -7.91 18.78 4.13
N GLU A 10 -8.98 18.66 4.90
CA GLU A 10 -9.01 19.15 6.29
C GLU A 10 -7.98 18.43 7.18
N VAL A 11 -7.82 17.11 6.99
CA VAL A 11 -6.79 16.32 7.69
C VAL A 11 -5.39 16.83 7.34
N ILE A 12 -5.12 17.09 6.05
CA ILE A 12 -3.84 17.66 5.59
C ILE A 12 -3.59 19.03 6.21
N ASN A 13 -4.64 19.85 6.32
CA ASN A 13 -4.58 21.17 6.95
C ASN A 13 -4.51 21.12 8.49
N GLY A 14 -4.57 19.92 9.09
CA GLY A 14 -4.39 19.71 10.54
C GLY A 14 -5.67 19.83 11.38
N ALA A 15 -6.85 19.97 10.79
CA ALA A 15 -8.11 20.18 11.52
C ALA A 15 -8.51 18.98 12.42
N TRP A 16 -8.00 17.80 12.09
CA TRP A 16 -8.37 16.55 12.76
C TRP A 16 -7.33 16.06 13.78
N GLY A 17 -6.26 16.81 14.04
CA GLY A 17 -5.18 16.37 14.94
C GLY A 17 -4.29 15.29 14.31
N ASN A 18 -3.51 14.60 15.14
CA ASN A 18 -2.44 13.70 14.70
C ASN A 18 -2.53 12.29 15.32
N GLY A 19 -2.05 11.28 14.58
CA GLY A 19 -1.99 9.89 15.05
C GLY A 19 -3.35 9.34 15.50
N ASN A 20 -3.42 8.85 16.74
CA ASN A 20 -4.63 8.25 17.30
C ASN A 20 -5.78 9.24 17.48
N GLU A 21 -5.50 10.51 17.79
CA GLU A 21 -6.52 11.55 17.96
C GLU A 21 -7.33 11.73 16.68
N ARG A 22 -6.63 11.82 15.54
CA ARG A 22 -7.24 11.91 14.21
C ARG A 22 -8.18 10.75 13.93
N LYS A 23 -7.72 9.53 14.21
CA LYS A 23 -8.53 8.32 14.01
C LYS A 23 -9.81 8.38 14.85
N GLN A 24 -9.71 8.73 16.13
CA GLN A 24 -10.87 8.85 17.01
C GLN A 24 -11.85 9.90 16.52
N ARG A 25 -11.39 11.11 16.19
CA ARG A 25 -12.27 12.20 15.74
C ARG A 25 -13.00 11.85 14.44
N LEU A 26 -12.29 11.31 13.45
CA LEU A 26 -12.89 10.91 12.18
C LEU A 26 -13.94 9.82 12.37
N THR A 27 -13.64 8.78 13.17
CA THR A 27 -14.59 7.70 13.45
C THR A 27 -15.80 8.19 14.26
N SER A 28 -15.60 9.05 15.26
CA SER A 28 -16.70 9.67 16.03
C SER A 28 -17.60 10.56 15.16
N ALA A 29 -17.04 11.20 14.13
CA ALA A 29 -17.80 11.97 13.14
C ALA A 29 -18.48 11.09 12.07
N GLY A 30 -18.32 9.76 12.14
CA GLY A 30 -18.94 8.80 11.22
C GLY A 30 -18.16 8.54 9.93
N TYR A 31 -16.91 9.00 9.83
CA TYR A 31 -16.05 8.73 8.69
C TYR A 31 -15.27 7.43 8.85
N ASP A 32 -15.08 6.69 7.74
CA ASP A 32 -14.12 5.59 7.69
C ASP A 32 -12.69 6.15 7.63
N TYR A 33 -11.96 5.96 8.71
CA TYR A 33 -10.57 6.40 8.83
C TYR A 33 -9.69 5.84 7.71
N ALA A 34 -9.88 4.58 7.30
CA ALA A 34 -9.04 3.96 6.28
C ALA A 34 -9.22 4.66 4.92
N SER A 35 -10.47 4.92 4.53
CA SER A 35 -10.78 5.64 3.30
C SER A 35 -10.25 7.07 3.30
N VAL A 36 -10.42 7.80 4.41
CA VAL A 36 -9.89 9.17 4.54
C VAL A 36 -8.36 9.16 4.49
N GLN A 37 -7.70 8.25 5.21
CA GLN A 37 -6.24 8.16 5.23
C GLN A 37 -5.68 7.77 3.86
N ASN A 38 -6.34 6.88 3.12
CA ASN A 38 -5.96 6.54 1.75
C ASN A 38 -6.03 7.77 0.85
N LYS A 39 -7.09 8.57 0.96
CA LYS A 39 -7.23 9.80 0.17
C LYS A 39 -6.20 10.86 0.56
N VAL A 40 -5.88 11.00 1.85
CA VAL A 40 -4.78 11.85 2.33
C VAL A 40 -3.45 11.44 1.70
N ASN A 41 -3.13 10.14 1.70
CA ASN A 41 -1.90 9.62 1.10
C ASN A 41 -1.86 9.90 -0.41
N GLU A 42 -2.97 9.71 -1.11
CA GLU A 42 -3.11 10.03 -2.54
C GLU A 42 -2.86 11.52 -2.81
N LEU A 43 -3.49 12.42 -2.05
CA LEU A 43 -3.37 13.87 -2.20
C LEU A 43 -1.96 14.39 -1.88
N LEU A 44 -1.28 13.78 -0.90
CA LEU A 44 0.10 14.11 -0.57
C LEU A 44 1.12 13.44 -1.52
N GLY A 45 0.67 12.66 -2.50
CA GLY A 45 1.54 11.91 -3.40
C GLY A 45 2.39 10.85 -2.69
N VAL A 46 1.99 10.43 -1.49
CA VAL A 46 2.65 9.37 -0.73
C VAL A 46 2.38 8.06 -1.44
N LYS A 47 3.33 7.64 -2.29
CA LYS A 47 3.26 6.33 -2.93
C LYS A 47 3.35 5.25 -1.86
N ALA A 48 2.40 4.33 -1.88
CA ALA A 48 2.50 3.11 -1.10
C ALA A 48 3.86 2.46 -1.39
N TYR A 49 4.60 2.11 -0.34
CA TYR A 49 5.87 1.43 -0.50
C TYR A 49 5.64 0.14 -1.29
N ARG A 50 6.23 0.09 -2.49
CA ARG A 50 6.30 -1.12 -3.31
C ARG A 50 7.71 -1.64 -3.21
N LYS A 51 7.85 -2.94 -2.97
CA LYS A 51 9.15 -3.61 -2.98
C LYS A 51 9.75 -3.51 -4.38
N SER A 52 11.07 -3.35 -4.43
CA SER A 52 11.81 -3.44 -5.68
C SER A 52 11.81 -4.86 -6.23
N VAL A 53 12.07 -4.99 -7.54
CA VAL A 53 12.22 -6.29 -8.19
C VAL A 53 13.33 -7.11 -7.54
N ASP A 54 14.42 -6.47 -7.10
CA ASP A 54 15.54 -7.14 -6.43
C ASP A 54 15.15 -7.70 -5.06
N GLU A 55 14.42 -6.92 -4.26
CA GLU A 55 13.88 -7.41 -2.97
C GLU A 55 12.93 -8.59 -3.17
N LEU A 56 12.02 -8.49 -4.14
CA LEU A 56 11.09 -9.57 -4.47
C LEU A 56 11.82 -10.83 -4.94
N ALA A 57 12.85 -10.69 -5.78
CA ALA A 57 13.63 -11.83 -6.27
C ALA A 57 14.33 -12.55 -5.12
N ARG A 58 14.93 -11.82 -4.17
CA ARG A 58 15.53 -12.43 -2.97
C ARG A 58 14.49 -13.13 -2.10
N GLU A 59 13.30 -12.57 -1.94
CA GLU A 59 12.19 -13.22 -1.22
C GLU A 59 11.69 -14.49 -1.92
N VAL A 60 11.65 -14.49 -3.26
CA VAL A 60 11.32 -15.66 -4.07
C VAL A 60 12.35 -16.77 -3.85
N ILE A 61 13.65 -16.45 -3.88
CA ILE A 61 14.74 -17.42 -3.65
C ILE A 61 14.63 -18.03 -2.24
N ARG A 62 14.24 -17.23 -1.24
CA ARG A 62 13.96 -17.69 0.14
C ARG A 62 12.65 -18.48 0.27
N GLY A 63 11.84 -18.58 -0.78
CA GLY A 63 10.58 -19.32 -0.79
C GLY A 63 9.37 -18.57 -0.24
N ALA A 64 9.47 -17.27 0.10
CA ALA A 64 8.38 -16.50 0.71
C ALA A 64 7.13 -16.39 -0.19
N TRP A 65 7.33 -16.49 -1.51
CA TRP A 65 6.26 -16.39 -2.51
C TRP A 65 5.74 -17.77 -2.96
N GLY A 66 6.24 -18.86 -2.40
CA GLY A 66 5.91 -20.21 -2.86
C GLY A 66 6.60 -20.60 -4.17
N ASN A 67 6.13 -21.69 -4.78
CA ASN A 67 6.77 -22.33 -5.93
C ASN A 67 5.84 -22.44 -7.14
N GLY A 68 6.41 -22.40 -8.35
CA GLY A 68 5.68 -22.59 -9.61
C GLY A 68 4.48 -21.65 -9.77
N SER A 69 3.30 -22.22 -9.98
CA SER A 69 2.04 -21.47 -10.19
C SER A 69 1.63 -20.62 -8.98
N THR A 70 1.87 -21.08 -7.75
CA THR A 70 1.56 -20.32 -6.53
C THR A 70 2.32 -19.00 -6.48
N ARG A 71 3.59 -19.02 -6.87
CA ARG A 71 4.44 -17.83 -6.95
C ARG A 71 3.88 -16.81 -7.94
N LYS A 72 3.57 -17.29 -9.15
CA LYS A 72 2.99 -16.45 -10.20
C LYS A 72 1.69 -15.79 -9.75
N GLN A 73 0.80 -16.56 -9.13
CA GLN A 73 -0.48 -16.05 -8.63
C GLN A 73 -0.27 -14.97 -7.54
N ARG A 74 0.57 -15.23 -6.54
CA ARG A 74 0.78 -14.29 -5.43
C ARG A 74 1.41 -12.96 -5.87
N LEU A 75 2.43 -13.03 -6.74
CA LEU A 75 3.06 -11.81 -7.29
C LEU A 75 2.05 -10.99 -8.11
N ALA A 76 1.28 -11.64 -8.98
CA ALA A 76 0.25 -10.97 -9.78
C ALA A 76 -0.87 -10.36 -8.91
N GLN A 77 -1.34 -11.06 -7.87
CA GLN A 77 -2.34 -10.54 -6.92
C GLN A 77 -1.84 -9.32 -6.15
N ALA A 78 -0.54 -9.27 -5.85
CA ALA A 78 0.10 -8.09 -5.26
C ALA A 78 0.43 -6.98 -6.29
N GLY A 79 0.06 -7.19 -7.56
CA GLY A 79 0.26 -6.26 -8.67
C GLY A 79 1.70 -6.17 -9.16
N TYR A 80 2.52 -7.19 -8.89
CA TYR A 80 3.89 -7.29 -9.43
C TYR A 80 3.91 -8.09 -10.72
N ASP A 81 4.80 -7.70 -11.63
CA ASP A 81 5.09 -8.45 -12.85
C ASP A 81 5.94 -9.69 -12.52
N TYR A 82 5.33 -10.86 -12.66
CA TYR A 82 5.98 -12.14 -12.43
C TYR A 82 7.19 -12.35 -13.33
N ASP A 83 7.10 -12.03 -14.62
CA ASP A 83 8.16 -12.33 -15.58
C ASP A 83 9.40 -11.47 -15.30
N THR A 84 9.19 -10.21 -14.95
CA THR A 84 10.26 -9.31 -14.50
C THR A 84 10.93 -9.82 -13.21
N VAL A 85 10.15 -10.24 -12.21
CA VAL A 85 10.70 -10.80 -10.96
C VAL A 85 11.43 -12.12 -11.21
N GLN A 86 10.86 -13.02 -12.02
CA GLN A 86 11.45 -14.33 -12.30
C GLN A 86 12.74 -14.21 -13.13
N LYS A 87 12.81 -13.25 -14.07
CA LYS A 87 14.05 -12.93 -14.76
C LYS A 87 15.13 -12.53 -13.76
N ARG A 88 14.81 -11.65 -12.80
CA ARG A 88 15.76 -11.23 -11.78
C ARG A 88 16.18 -12.37 -10.85
N VAL A 89 15.28 -13.29 -10.51
CA VAL A 89 15.61 -14.51 -9.76
C VAL A 89 16.64 -15.35 -10.51
N ASN A 90 16.47 -15.53 -11.82
CA ASN A 90 17.40 -16.30 -12.64
C ASN A 90 18.78 -15.63 -12.75
N GLU A 91 18.88 -14.31 -12.67
CA GLU A 91 20.15 -13.57 -12.67
C GLU A 91 20.93 -13.69 -11.34
N LEU A 92 20.25 -14.08 -10.25
CA LEU A 92 20.84 -14.18 -8.90
C LEU A 92 21.27 -15.61 -8.53
N LEU A 93 21.01 -16.59 -9.39
CA LEU A 93 21.35 -18.01 -9.24
C LEU A 93 22.43 -18.41 -10.24
#